data_AF-A0A9E0GII6-F1
#
_entry.id   AF-A0A9E0GII6-F1
#
_cell.length_a   1.000
_cell.length_b   1.000
_cell.length_c   1.000
_cell.angle_alpha   90.00
_cell.angle_beta   90.00
_cell.angle_gamma   90.00
#
_symmetry.space_group_name_H-M   'P 1'
#
loop_
_entity.id
_entity.type
_entity.pdbx_description
1 polymer ?
#
loop_
_entity_poly.entity_id
_entity_poly.type
_entity_poly.pdbx_seq_one_letter_code
_entity_poly.pdbx_strand_id
1 'polypeptide(L)' 'MDIDLSILGSDPADYDRYEAAIRQEYAWVPGFLFRRKRKAILQSFLDRPRLYATVFFRERLETQAHINLARAIAQLS' A
#
# COMPACT_ATOMS: atom_id res chain seq x y z
N MET A 1 -5.54 -5.51 12.86
CA MET A 1 -5.47 -4.14 12.31
C MET A 1 -4.03 -3.75 11.98
N ASP A 2 -3.12 -3.56 12.95
CA ASP A 2 -1.70 -3.24 12.64
C ASP A 2 -0.99 -4.36 11.87
N ILE A 3 -1.29 -5.62 12.21
CA ILE A 3 -0.79 -6.80 11.50
C ILE A 3 -1.27 -6.84 10.05
N ASP A 4 -2.54 -6.48 9.78
CA ASP A 4 -3.08 -6.46 8.42
C ASP A 4 -2.42 -5.37 7.57
N LEU A 5 -2.03 -4.26 8.20
CA LEU A 5 -1.36 -3.15 7.55
C LEU A 5 0.16 -3.33 7.49
N SER A 6 0.75 -4.34 8.16
CA SER A 6 2.20 -4.48 8.24
C SER A 6 2.85 -4.72 6.89
N ILE A 7 2.10 -5.29 5.93
CA ILE A 7 2.54 -5.44 4.55
C ILE A 7 2.86 -4.09 3.89
N LEU A 8 2.20 -3.00 4.30
CA LEU A 8 2.47 -1.68 3.73
C LEU A 8 3.91 -1.25 4.04
N GLY A 9 4.42 -1.55 5.24
CA GLY A 9 5.79 -1.23 5.65
C GLY A 9 6.79 -2.37 5.53
N SER A 10 6.48 -3.43 4.78
CA SER A 10 7.44 -4.48 4.48
C SER A 10 8.60 -3.97 3.61
N ASP A 11 9.61 -4.82 3.42
CA ASP A 11 10.64 -4.56 2.42
C ASP A 11 10.01 -4.24 1.04
N PRO A 12 10.58 -3.30 0.26
CA PRO A 12 10.06 -2.93 -1.04
C PRO A 12 9.78 -4.10 -1.98
N ALA A 13 10.61 -5.15 -1.95
CA ALA A 13 10.44 -6.32 -2.81
C ALA A 13 9.20 -7.13 -2.45
N ASP A 14 8.92 -7.30 -1.16
CA ASP A 14 7.72 -8.00 -0.68
C ASP A 14 6.46 -7.19 -0.97
N TYR A 15 6.54 -5.86 -0.82
CA TYR A 15 5.43 -4.97 -1.15
C TYR A 15 5.12 -4.99 -2.66
N ASP A 16 6.15 -4.99 -3.52
CA ASP A 16 5.96 -5.09 -4.98
C ASP A 16 5.34 -6.43 -5.39
N ARG A 17 5.73 -7.53 -4.74
CA ARG A 17 5.09 -8.84 -4.95
C ARG A 17 3.62 -8.83 -4.52
N TYR A 18 3.31 -8.16 -3.41
CA TYR A 18 1.94 -8.00 -2.94
C TYR A 18 1.09 -7.18 -3.92
N GLU A 19 1.58 -6.04 -4.42
CA GLU A 19 0.86 -5.25 -5.45
C GLU A 19 0.66 -6.05 -6.75
N ALA A 20 1.67 -6.81 -7.18
CA ALA A 20 1.56 -7.66 -8.36
C ALA A 20 0.48 -8.76 -8.19
N ALA A 21 0.42 -9.40 -7.02
CA ALA A 21 -0.60 -10.39 -6.69
C ALA A 21 -2.01 -9.77 -6.74
N ILE A 22 -2.20 -8.58 -6.16
CA ILE A 22 -3.48 -7.84 -6.24
C ILE A 22 -3.83 -7.55 -7.70
N ARG A 23 -2.87 -7.10 -8.51
CA ARG A 23 -3.13 -6.82 -9.93
C ARG A 23 -3.60 -8.08 -10.67
N GLN A 24 -3.08 -9.26 -10.33
CA GLN A 24 -3.48 -10.55 -10.90
C GLN A 24 -4.87 -10.99 -10.41
N GLU A 25 -5.17 -10.84 -9.12
CA GLU A 25 -6.49 -11.17 -8.55
C GLU A 25 -7.62 -10.36 -9.22
N TYR A 26 -7.35 -9.08 -9.51
CA TYR A 26 -8.26 -8.20 -10.23
C TYR A 26 -7.92 -8.10 -11.73
N ALA A 27 -7.32 -9.14 -12.33
CA ALA A 27 -6.98 -9.16 -13.77
C ALA A 27 -8.21 -8.89 -14.66
N TRP A 28 -9.38 -9.35 -14.24
CA TRP A 28 -10.67 -9.18 -14.91
C TRP A 28 -11.22 -7.74 -14.86
N VAL A 29 -10.68 -6.88 -13.99
CA VAL A 29 -11.09 -5.46 -13.92
C VAL A 29 -10.34 -4.66 -14.99
N PRO A 30 -11.05 -3.80 -15.76
CA PRO A 30 -10.40 -2.91 -16.72
C PRO A 30 -9.30 -2.07 -16.07
N GLY A 31 -8.13 -2.02 -16.70
CA GLY A 31 -6.92 -1.44 -16.11
C GLY A 31 -7.08 0.00 -15.60
N PHE A 32 -7.81 0.84 -16.33
CA PHE A 32 -8.07 2.23 -15.91
C PHE A 32 -8.93 2.31 -14.64
N LEU A 33 -9.93 1.43 -14.50
CA LEU A 33 -10.77 1.36 -13.30
C LEU A 33 -9.97 0.84 -12.12
N PHE A 34 -9.17 -0.21 -12.34
CA PHE A 34 -8.27 -0.76 -11.33
C PHE A 34 -7.31 0.32 -10.82
N ARG A 35 -6.56 1.01 -11.71
CA ARG A 35 -5.61 2.06 -11.34
C ARG A 35 -6.28 3.17 -10.54
N ARG A 36 -7.42 3.68 -11.00
CA ARG A 36 -8.17 4.74 -10.31
C ARG A 36 -8.62 4.32 -8.91
N LYS A 37 -9.20 3.13 -8.76
CA LYS A 37 -9.68 2.61 -7.48
C LYS A 37 -8.51 2.29 -6.53
N ARG A 38 -7.45 1.64 -7.04
CA ARG A 38 -6.26 1.32 -6.26
C ARG A 38 -5.59 2.59 -5.75
N LYS A 39 -5.39 3.59 -6.61
CA LYS A 39 -4.83 4.89 -6.22
C LYS A 39 -5.62 5.55 -5.09
N ALA A 40 -6.96 5.55 -5.17
CA ALA A 40 -7.80 6.12 -4.10
C ALA A 40 -7.64 5.36 -2.77
N ILE A 41 -7.56 4.04 -2.80
CA ILE A 41 -7.32 3.21 -1.61
C ILE A 41 -5.96 3.54 -0.99
N LEU A 42 -4.88 3.53 -1.78
CA LEU A 42 -3.54 3.84 -1.29
C LEU A 42 -3.44 5.26 -0.75
N GLN A 43 -4.08 6.23 -1.41
CA GLN A 43 -4.12 7.61 -0.94
C GLN A 43 -4.84 7.72 0.41
N SER A 44 -5.96 7.01 0.59
CA SER A 44 -6.69 6.97 1.88
C SER A 44 -5.89 6.40 3.04
N PHE A 45 -4.82 5.64 2.77
CA PHE A 45 -3.87 5.19 3.78
C PHE A 45 -2.86 6.28 4.11
N LEU A 46 -2.31 6.97 3.10
CA LEU A 46 -1.40 8.11 3.28
C LEU A 46 -2.04 9.30 3.98
N ASP A 47 -3.33 9.54 3.77
CA ASP A 47 -4.05 10.66 4.37
C ASP A 47 -4.30 10.47 5.89
N ARG A 48 -3.98 9.29 6.43
CA ARG A 48 -4.11 9.02 7.87
C ARG A 48 -2.97 9.68 8.63
N PRO A 49 -3.23 10.34 9.78
CA PRO A 49 -2.16 10.88 10.61
C PRO A 49 -1.18 9.82 11.13
N ARG A 50 -1.66 8.58 11.29
CA ARG A 50 -0.88 7.41 11.70
C ARG A 50 -1.43 6.17 10.99
N LEU A 51 -0.56 5.39 10.38
CA LEU A 51 -0.91 4.11 9.76
C LEU A 51 -1.05 3.00 10.79
N TYR A 52 -0.17 3.01 11.79
CA TYR A 52 -0.13 1.99 12.83
C TYR A 52 -0.54 2.56 14.19
N ALA A 53 -1.39 1.83 14.90
CA ALA A 53 -1.93 2.22 16.20
C ALA A 53 -0.93 1.97 17.34
N THR A 54 -0.12 0.93 17.24
CA THR A 54 0.92 0.60 18.24
C THR A 54 2.28 1.24 17.94
N VAL A 55 2.96 1.68 19.00
CA VAL A 55 4.32 2.26 18.90
C VAL A 55 5.29 1.29 18.23
N PHE A 56 5.24 0.00 18.60
CA PHE A 56 6.10 -1.04 18.06
C PHE A 56 6.10 -1.10 16.52
N PHE A 57 4.91 -1.01 15.89
CA PHE A 57 4.75 -1.05 14.44
C PHE A 57 5.08 0.30 13.82
N ARG A 58 4.72 1.42 14.46
CA ARG A 58 5.07 2.75 13.96
C ARG A 58 6.57 2.94 13.78
N GLU A 59 7.32 2.65 14.84
CA GLU A 59 8.79 2.83 14.85
C GLU A 59 9.50 1.95 13.83
N ARG A 60 8.93 0.79 13.49
CA ARG A 60 9.56 -0.17 12.58
C ARG A 60 9.12 -0.01 11.13
N LEU A 61 7.86 0.33 10.89
CA LEU A 61 7.21 0.14 9.58
C LEU A 61 6.63 1.43 8.98
N GLU A 62 6.39 2.49 9.77
CA GLU A 62 5.63 3.66 9.27
C GLU A 62 6.37 4.43 8.19
N THR A 63 7.68 4.65 8.38
CA THR A 63 8.51 5.31 7.36
C THR A 63 8.53 4.50 6.06
N GLN A 64 8.75 3.19 6.14
CA GLN A 64 8.78 2.33 4.95
C GLN A 64 7.40 2.27 4.28
N ALA A 65 6.32 2.26 5.07
CA ALA A 65 4.96 2.27 4.55
C ALA A 65 4.64 3.53 3.75
N HIS A 66 5.06 4.71 4.22
CA HIS A 66 4.90 5.94 3.46
C HIS A 66 5.66 5.91 2.13
N ILE A 67 6.90 5.39 2.12
CA ILE A 67 7.71 5.26 0.90
C ILE A 67 7.03 4.31 -0.09
N ASN A 68 6.61 3.13 0.37
CA ASN A 68 5.96 2.12 -0.46
C ASN A 68 4.65 2.63 -1.07
N LEU A 69 3.79 3.26 -0.26
CA LEU A 69 2.52 3.82 -0.71
C LEU A 69 2.72 4.95 -1.73
N ALA A 70 3.63 5.90 -1.45
CA ALA A 70 3.92 7.00 -2.37
C ALA A 70 4.45 6.49 -3.72
N ARG A 71 5.37 5.51 -3.68
CA ARG A 71 5.92 4.86 -4.89
C ARG A 71 4.82 4.18 -5.70
N ALA A 72 3.96 3.39 -5.07
CA ALA A 72 2.88 2.71 -5.77
C ALA A 72 1.88 3.70 -6.39
N ILE A 73 1.52 4.78 -5.69
CA ILE A 73 0.62 5.82 -6.22
C ILE A 73 1.23 6.49 -7.46
N ALA A 74 2.53 6.77 -7.46
CA ALA A 74 3.24 7.35 -8.61
C ALA A 74 3.24 6.43 -9.83
N GLN A 75 3.27 5.11 -9.63
CA GLN A 75 3.26 4.11 -10.71
C GLN A 75 1.86 3.86 -11.32
N LEU A 76 0.79 4.31 -10.65
CA LEU A 76 -0.61 4.12 -11.09
C LEU A 76 -1.13 5.24 -12.01
N SER A 77 -0.25 6.01 -12.65
CA SER A 77 -0.56 7.06 -13.63
C SER A 77 -1.43 6.57 -14.80
#